data_AF-A0AAU8N848-F1
#
_entry.id   AF-A0AAU8N848-F1
#
_cell.length_a   1.000
_cell.length_b   1.000
_cell.length_c   1.000
_cell.angle_alpha   90.00
_cell.angle_beta   90.00
_cell.angle_gamma   90.00
#
_symmetry.space_group_name_H-M   'P 1'
#
loop_
_entity.id
_entity.type
_entity.pdbx_description
1 polymer ?
#
loop_
_entity_poly.entity_id
_entity_poly.type
_entity_poly.pdbx_seq_one_letter_code
_entity_poly.pdbx_strand_id
1 'polypeptide(L)'
;MIFKKRIFKIGCCLAFVILLVLTYSFYREKRMYEQYLTSNIRQDLVDMKSAIITNDRMFNRILEDGKIINEMVEDGEQARQVYYGLIDMMQIINKYNFMNLTLSQEANWLAKPAPLFINHIEVGDIWPQALRRMQMTFERLDISNYPVSAELKDRIQDYQELNHRWLNLVGDFETTVIEEKDWPQILYDLEQETRSYFKAKNVDFVEDDVWRDALNPRYD
;
A
#
# COMPACT_ATOMS: atom_id res chain seq x y z
N MET A 1 -3.12 48.33 -43.92
CA MET A 1 -2.77 46.90 -43.92
C MET A 1 -1.64 46.52 -42.95
N ILE A 2 -0.52 47.27 -42.89
CA ILE A 2 0.69 46.92 -42.10
C ILE A 2 0.42 46.64 -40.61
N PHE A 3 -0.41 47.45 -39.93
CA PHE A 3 -0.73 47.26 -38.51
C PHE A 3 -1.32 45.87 -38.19
N LYS A 4 -2.30 45.38 -38.97
CA LYS A 4 -2.85 44.02 -38.79
C LYS A 4 -1.77 42.94 -38.94
N LYS A 5 -0.83 43.07 -39.88
CA LYS A 5 0.31 42.13 -40.03
C LYS A 5 1.29 42.20 -38.84
N ARG A 6 1.49 43.36 -38.21
CA ARG A 6 2.32 43.48 -36.98
C ARG A 6 1.63 42.85 -35.77
N ILE A 7 0.34 43.16 -35.54
CA ILE A 7 -0.46 42.59 -34.44
C ILE A 7 -0.50 41.06 -34.55
N PHE A 8 -0.74 40.51 -35.74
CA PHE A 8 -0.72 39.06 -35.97
C PHE A 8 0.63 38.42 -35.62
N LYS A 9 1.75 39.01 -36.07
CA LYS A 9 3.10 38.52 -35.70
C LYS A 9 3.36 38.55 -34.20
N ILE A 10 2.96 39.62 -33.51
CA ILE A 10 3.09 39.74 -32.05
C ILE A 10 2.26 38.63 -31.37
N GLY A 11 1.01 38.42 -31.80
CA GLY A 11 0.15 37.35 -31.30
C GLY A 11 0.75 35.94 -31.48
N CYS A 12 1.31 35.65 -32.66
CA CYS A 12 2.01 34.38 -32.90
C CYS A 12 3.24 34.19 -31.99
N CYS A 13 4.06 35.23 -31.79
CA CYS A 13 5.20 35.17 -30.88
C CYS A 13 4.76 34.94 -29.42
N LEU A 14 3.70 35.61 -28.98
CA LEU A 14 3.18 35.49 -27.62
C LEU A 14 2.56 34.10 -27.37
N ALA A 15 1.81 33.57 -28.34
CA ALA A 15 1.29 32.20 -28.31
C ALA A 15 2.42 31.14 -28.30
N PHE A 16 3.51 31.37 -29.06
CA PHE A 16 4.67 30.48 -29.08
C PHE A 16 5.43 30.49 -27.74
N VAL A 17 5.57 31.66 -27.10
CA VAL A 17 6.14 31.75 -25.74
C VAL A 17 5.27 31.02 -24.72
N ILE A 18 3.94 31.18 -24.77
CA ILE A 18 3.02 30.43 -23.90
C ILE A 18 3.17 28.92 -24.13
N LEU A 19 3.23 28.46 -25.38
CA LEU A 19 3.39 27.04 -25.71
C LEU A 19 4.74 26.48 -25.22
N LEU A 20 5.83 27.24 -25.32
CA LEU A 20 7.12 26.85 -24.75
C LEU A 20 7.09 26.75 -23.22
N VAL A 21 6.47 27.72 -22.54
CA VAL A 21 6.32 27.71 -21.06
C VAL A 21 5.50 26.50 -20.61
N LEU A 22 4.37 26.22 -21.26
CA LEU A 22 3.56 25.03 -20.98
C LEU A 22 4.34 23.74 -21.23
N THR A 23 5.00 23.61 -22.38
CA THR A 23 5.80 22.42 -22.73
C THR A 23 6.94 22.18 -21.73
N TYR A 24 7.62 23.24 -21.30
CA TYR A 24 8.65 23.17 -20.26
C TYR A 24 8.08 22.78 -18.89
N SER A 25 6.91 23.32 -18.52
CA SER A 25 6.21 22.96 -17.28
C SER A 25 5.87 21.46 -17.26
N PHE A 26 5.16 20.96 -18.28
CA PHE A 26 4.79 19.55 -18.39
C PHE A 26 6.01 18.61 -18.41
N TYR A 27 7.10 18.99 -19.10
CA TYR A 27 8.33 18.20 -19.11
C TYR A 27 9.03 18.18 -17.75
N ARG A 28 9.07 19.30 -17.03
CA ARG A 28 9.63 19.36 -15.67
C ARG A 28 8.78 18.55 -14.69
N GLU A 29 7.47 18.71 -14.72
CA GLU A 29 6.49 17.97 -13.93
C GLU A 29 6.66 16.46 -14.15
N LYS A 30 6.65 16.00 -15.41
CA LYS A 30 6.92 14.61 -15.76
C LYS A 30 8.27 14.11 -15.26
N ARG A 31 9.36 14.88 -15.36
CA ARG A 31 10.67 14.44 -14.86
C ARG A 31 10.70 14.35 -13.33
N MET A 32 10.12 15.32 -12.61
CA MET A 32 10.09 15.29 -11.14
C MET A 32 9.24 14.14 -10.63
N TYR A 33 8.16 13.80 -11.34
CA TYR A 33 7.41 12.56 -11.19
C TYR A 33 8.36 11.35 -11.37
N GLU A 34 8.89 11.10 -12.58
CA GLU A 34 9.72 9.92 -12.89
C GLU A 34 10.85 9.73 -11.84
N GLN A 35 11.67 10.76 -11.60
CA GLN A 35 12.83 10.65 -10.70
C GLN A 35 12.47 10.41 -9.22
N TYR A 36 11.28 10.80 -8.76
CA TYR A 36 10.85 10.60 -7.38
C TYR A 36 10.21 9.22 -7.17
N LEU A 37 9.53 8.71 -8.20
CA LEU A 37 9.02 7.34 -8.25
C LEU A 37 10.17 6.31 -8.34
N THR A 38 11.10 6.40 -9.31
CA THR A 38 12.08 5.30 -9.57
C THR A 38 12.86 4.85 -8.34
N SER A 39 13.38 5.80 -7.53
CA SER A 39 14.40 5.50 -6.53
C SER A 39 13.85 4.97 -5.20
N ASN A 40 12.59 5.25 -4.87
CA ASN A 40 11.98 4.87 -3.59
C ASN A 40 11.07 3.66 -3.75
N ILE A 41 10.28 3.64 -4.83
CA ILE A 41 9.19 2.67 -5.02
C ILE A 41 9.69 1.25 -5.10
N ARG A 42 10.81 1.02 -5.80
CA ARG A 42 11.40 -0.32 -5.87
C ARG A 42 11.84 -0.85 -4.50
N GLN A 43 12.30 0.03 -3.60
CA GLN A 43 12.64 -0.36 -2.24
C GLN A 43 11.37 -0.62 -1.42
N ASP A 44 10.39 0.28 -1.48
CA ASP A 44 9.07 0.08 -0.83
C ASP A 44 8.39 -1.25 -1.25
N LEU A 45 8.56 -1.67 -2.51
CA LEU A 45 8.08 -2.96 -3.04
C LEU A 45 8.81 -4.17 -2.45
N VAL A 46 10.14 -4.09 -2.36
CA VAL A 46 10.97 -5.13 -1.74
C VAL A 46 10.68 -5.23 -0.25
N ASP A 47 10.50 -4.10 0.43
CA ASP A 47 10.19 -4.03 1.86
C ASP A 47 8.77 -4.56 2.14
N MET A 48 7.77 -4.17 1.34
CA MET A 48 6.41 -4.73 1.42
C MET A 48 6.39 -6.25 1.16
N LYS A 49 7.10 -6.73 0.14
CA LYS A 49 7.24 -8.18 -0.13
C LYS A 49 7.91 -8.89 1.06
N SER A 50 8.98 -8.31 1.59
CA SER A 50 9.72 -8.83 2.75
C SER A 50 8.84 -8.92 4.00
N ALA A 51 8.01 -7.90 4.26
CA ALA A 51 7.04 -7.89 5.35
C ALA A 51 6.00 -9.01 5.20
N ILE A 52 5.40 -9.19 4.02
CA ILE A 52 4.40 -10.27 3.79
C ILE A 52 5.04 -11.66 3.95
N ILE A 53 6.26 -11.87 3.42
CA ILE A 53 7.01 -13.13 3.60
C ILE A 53 7.34 -13.38 5.08
N THR A 54 7.72 -12.34 5.83
CA THR A 54 8.05 -12.44 7.25
C THR A 54 6.80 -12.75 8.07
N ASN A 55 5.68 -12.09 7.79
CA ASN A 55 4.39 -12.35 8.42
C ASN A 55 3.95 -13.80 8.21
N ASP A 56 4.01 -14.32 6.98
CA ASP A 56 3.66 -15.72 6.71
C ASP A 56 4.58 -16.71 7.44
N ARG A 57 5.89 -16.47 7.48
CA ARG A 57 6.83 -17.29 8.26
C ARG A 57 6.48 -17.32 9.76
N MET A 58 6.08 -16.17 10.32
CA MET A 58 5.65 -16.10 11.72
C MET A 58 4.29 -16.78 11.95
N PHE A 59 3.33 -16.65 11.03
CA PHE A 59 2.06 -17.37 11.10
C PHE A 59 2.26 -18.89 11.06
N ASN A 60 3.13 -19.40 10.19
CA ASN A 60 3.51 -20.82 10.19
C ASN A 60 4.09 -21.25 11.55
N ARG A 61 5.07 -20.51 12.09
CA ARG A 61 5.63 -20.80 13.44
C ARG A 61 4.56 -20.83 14.53
N ILE A 62 3.67 -19.83 14.59
CA ILE A 62 2.60 -19.73 15.59
C ILE A 62 1.62 -20.92 15.49
N LEU A 63 1.30 -21.37 14.27
CA LEU A 63 0.40 -22.50 14.02
C LEU A 63 1.05 -23.87 14.30
N GLU A 64 2.36 -24.00 14.10
CA GLU A 64 3.17 -25.18 14.44
C GLU A 64 3.40 -25.29 15.95
N ASP A 65 3.79 -24.18 16.61
CA ASP A 65 4.01 -24.10 18.06
C ASP A 65 2.70 -24.19 18.87
N GLY A 66 1.55 -23.90 18.24
CA GLY A 66 0.23 -23.83 18.90
C GLY A 66 0.08 -22.68 19.91
N LYS A 67 0.99 -21.71 19.87
CA LYS A 67 1.12 -20.61 20.83
C LYS A 67 1.84 -19.44 20.15
N ILE A 68 1.56 -18.22 20.59
CA ILE A 68 2.31 -17.03 20.20
C ILE A 68 3.45 -16.85 21.22
N ILE A 69 4.70 -16.95 20.76
CA ILE A 69 5.88 -16.67 21.57
C ILE A 69 6.22 -15.18 21.48
N ASN A 70 6.53 -14.57 22.63
CA ASN A 70 7.02 -13.20 22.74
C ASN A 70 8.17 -13.12 23.76
N GLU A 71 9.21 -13.93 23.52
CA GLU A 71 10.44 -13.95 24.30
C GLU A 71 11.44 -12.93 23.74
N MET A 72 12.16 -12.19 24.59
CA MET A 72 13.13 -11.16 24.20
C MET A 72 14.42 -11.75 23.60
N VAL A 73 14.30 -12.33 22.41
CA VAL A 73 15.36 -12.94 21.59
C VAL A 73 15.10 -12.54 20.13
N GLU A 74 16.12 -12.41 19.29
CA GLU A 74 15.98 -11.93 17.89
C GLU A 74 14.91 -12.69 17.07
N ASP A 75 14.77 -14.00 17.28
CA ASP A 75 13.74 -14.87 16.65
C ASP A 75 12.46 -15.07 17.50
N GLY A 76 12.44 -14.56 18.74
CA GLY A 76 11.47 -14.93 19.79
C GLY A 76 10.26 -14.00 19.94
N GLU A 77 10.32 -12.76 19.45
CA GLU A 77 9.22 -11.79 19.52
C GLU A 77 8.24 -11.94 18.33
N GLN A 78 7.64 -13.13 18.14
CA GLN A 78 6.83 -13.48 16.94
C GLN A 78 5.72 -12.44 16.67
N ALA A 79 4.94 -12.12 17.70
CA ALA A 79 3.86 -11.11 17.62
C ALA A 79 4.37 -9.73 17.19
N ARG A 80 5.54 -9.34 17.71
CA ARG A 80 6.16 -8.05 17.45
C ARG A 80 6.63 -7.94 16.01
N GLN A 81 7.25 -8.99 15.46
CA GLN A 81 7.70 -9.02 14.07
C GLN A 81 6.52 -8.84 13.11
N VAL A 82 5.41 -9.56 13.34
CA VAL A 82 4.16 -9.39 12.58
C VAL A 82 3.61 -7.96 12.72
N TYR A 83 3.53 -7.44 13.94
CA TYR A 83 3.02 -6.10 14.23
C TYR A 83 3.80 -5.00 13.50
N TYR A 84 5.14 -5.08 13.44
CA TYR A 84 5.94 -4.10 12.67
C TYR A 84 5.83 -4.30 11.16
N GLY A 85 5.85 -5.54 10.65
CA GLY A 85 5.66 -5.80 9.22
C GLY A 85 4.34 -5.22 8.68
N LEU A 86 3.25 -5.34 9.45
CA LEU A 86 1.96 -4.74 9.13
C LEU A 86 1.96 -3.20 9.23
N ILE A 87 2.67 -2.63 10.21
CA ILE A 87 2.90 -1.19 10.29
C ILE A 87 3.64 -0.68 9.05
N ASP A 88 4.69 -1.37 8.61
CA ASP A 88 5.52 -0.94 7.49
C ASP A 88 4.73 -0.98 6.18
N MET A 89 3.93 -2.04 5.95
CA MET A 89 2.97 -2.09 4.85
C MET A 89 1.99 -0.89 4.86
N MET A 90 1.45 -0.51 6.02
CA MET A 90 0.58 0.66 6.14
C MET A 90 1.32 1.99 5.97
N GLN A 91 2.54 2.14 6.47
CA GLN A 91 3.37 3.33 6.25
C GLN A 91 3.63 3.54 4.76
N ILE A 92 3.93 2.44 4.06
CA ILE A 92 4.10 2.41 2.61
C ILE A 92 2.81 2.90 1.93
N ILE A 93 1.63 2.31 2.19
CA ILE A 93 0.34 2.76 1.60
C ILE A 93 0.10 4.27 1.84
N ASN A 94 0.32 4.76 3.07
CA ASN A 94 0.14 6.16 3.42
C ASN A 94 1.12 7.09 2.67
N LYS A 95 2.37 6.67 2.47
CA LYS A 95 3.37 7.36 1.63
C LYS A 95 2.80 7.60 0.23
N TYR A 96 2.21 6.59 -0.41
CA TYR A 96 1.65 6.72 -1.76
C TYR A 96 0.41 7.58 -1.85
N ASN A 97 -0.52 7.47 -0.90
CA ASN A 97 -1.65 8.38 -0.83
C ASN A 97 -1.19 9.84 -0.71
N PHE A 98 -0.19 10.11 0.14
CA PHE A 98 0.40 11.46 0.26
C PHE A 98 1.10 11.93 -1.03
N MET A 99 1.85 11.05 -1.71
CA MET A 99 2.52 11.38 -2.97
C MET A 99 1.51 11.69 -4.09
N ASN A 100 0.44 10.88 -4.23
CA ASN A 100 -0.65 11.10 -5.20
C ASN A 100 -1.36 12.44 -4.94
N LEU A 101 -1.63 12.77 -3.66
CA LEU A 101 -2.21 14.06 -3.26
C LEU A 101 -1.27 15.25 -3.56
N THR A 102 0.02 15.13 -3.24
CA THR A 102 1.02 16.19 -3.50
C THR A 102 1.14 16.47 -5.01
N LEU A 103 1.28 15.43 -5.83
CA LEU A 103 1.32 15.55 -7.29
C LEU A 103 0.02 16.18 -7.85
N SER A 104 -1.15 15.76 -7.35
CA SER A 104 -2.44 16.35 -7.74
C SER A 104 -2.61 17.81 -7.30
N GLN A 105 -1.84 18.29 -6.31
CA GLN A 105 -1.82 19.69 -5.89
C GLN A 105 -0.81 20.52 -6.70
N GLU A 106 0.39 19.99 -6.95
CA GLU A 106 1.44 20.68 -7.74
C GLU A 106 1.10 20.82 -9.23
N ALA A 107 0.31 19.91 -9.81
CA ALA A 107 -0.20 20.04 -11.18
C ALA A 107 -1.21 21.20 -11.36
N ASN A 108 -1.85 21.63 -10.27
CA ASN A 108 -3.17 22.27 -10.28
C ASN A 108 -3.19 23.78 -10.60
N TRP A 109 -2.07 24.36 -11.06
CA TRP A 109 -1.95 25.80 -11.38
C TRP A 109 -1.91 26.14 -12.88
N LEU A 110 -1.57 25.18 -13.74
CA LEU A 110 -1.60 25.35 -15.22
C LEU A 110 -2.02 24.10 -16.00
N ALA A 111 -1.94 22.91 -15.41
CA ALA A 111 -2.47 21.69 -16.00
C ALA A 111 -3.93 21.46 -15.55
N LYS A 112 -4.64 20.55 -16.23
CA LYS A 112 -5.59 19.72 -15.47
C LYS A 112 -4.74 18.86 -14.53
N PRO A 113 -5.14 18.64 -13.27
CA PRO A 113 -4.44 17.66 -12.44
C PRO A 113 -4.34 16.35 -13.22
N ALA A 114 -3.17 15.69 -13.17
CA ALA A 114 -3.02 14.36 -13.72
C ALA A 114 -4.17 13.47 -13.18
N PRO A 115 -4.77 12.58 -13.99
CA PRO A 115 -5.73 11.62 -13.48
C PRO A 115 -5.13 10.93 -12.27
N LEU A 116 -5.87 10.89 -11.14
CA LEU A 116 -5.37 10.33 -9.88
C LEU A 116 -4.75 8.98 -10.18
N PHE A 117 -3.44 8.87 -9.94
CA PHE A 117 -2.66 7.76 -10.50
C PHE A 117 -3.09 6.40 -9.94
N ILE A 118 -3.68 6.47 -8.75
CA ILE A 118 -4.40 5.42 -8.04
C ILE A 118 -5.78 6.01 -7.73
N ASN A 119 -6.86 5.22 -7.83
CA ASN A 119 -8.02 5.48 -6.97
C ASN A 119 -7.48 5.45 -5.53
N HIS A 120 -7.58 6.55 -4.76
CA HIS A 120 -6.90 6.58 -3.47
C HIS A 120 -7.41 5.46 -2.57
N ILE A 121 -6.50 4.79 -1.87
CA ILE A 121 -6.85 3.70 -0.96
C ILE A 121 -7.16 4.37 0.37
N GLU A 122 -8.45 4.53 0.68
CA GLU A 122 -8.88 5.18 1.91
C GLU A 122 -8.47 4.36 3.14
N VAL A 123 -8.32 5.02 4.29
CA VAL A 123 -8.24 4.30 5.57
C VAL A 123 -9.51 3.47 5.83
N GLY A 124 -10.64 3.79 5.18
CA GLY A 124 -11.87 3.00 5.19
C GLY A 124 -11.92 1.81 4.21
N ASP A 125 -10.95 1.67 3.30
CA ASP A 125 -10.93 0.56 2.33
C ASP A 125 -10.51 -0.77 2.97
N ILE A 126 -10.79 -1.87 2.28
CA ILE A 126 -10.84 -3.19 2.91
C ILE A 126 -9.44 -3.72 3.23
N TRP A 127 -8.43 -3.48 2.39
CA TRP A 127 -7.06 -3.93 2.67
C TRP A 127 -6.40 -3.16 3.82
N PRO A 128 -6.45 -1.81 3.91
CA PRO A 128 -6.00 -1.09 5.11
C PRO A 128 -6.72 -1.52 6.38
N GLN A 129 -8.04 -1.74 6.35
CA GLN A 129 -8.76 -2.25 7.52
C GLN A 129 -8.38 -3.69 7.88
N ALA A 130 -8.08 -4.55 6.90
CA ALA A 130 -7.59 -5.91 7.13
C ALA A 130 -6.19 -5.89 7.78
N LEU A 131 -5.24 -5.11 7.24
CA LEU A 131 -3.91 -4.92 7.84
C LEU A 131 -4.00 -4.38 9.27
N ARG A 132 -4.92 -3.43 9.53
CA ARG A 132 -5.18 -2.89 10.86
C ARG A 132 -5.79 -3.91 11.82
N ARG A 133 -6.71 -4.77 11.37
CA ARG A 133 -7.30 -5.86 12.18
C ARG A 133 -6.24 -6.92 12.51
N MET A 134 -5.41 -7.31 11.54
CA MET A 134 -4.23 -8.15 11.75
C MET A 134 -3.28 -7.51 12.78
N GLN A 135 -2.97 -6.23 12.65
CA GLN A 135 -2.08 -5.51 13.56
C GLN A 135 -2.64 -5.53 14.98
N MET A 136 -3.95 -5.29 15.13
CA MET A 136 -4.64 -5.34 16.41
C MET A 136 -4.58 -6.72 17.06
N THR A 137 -4.63 -7.83 16.30
CA THR A 137 -4.46 -9.20 16.85
C THR A 137 -3.14 -9.37 17.60
N PHE A 138 -2.06 -8.71 17.16
CA PHE A 138 -0.72 -8.84 17.74
C PHE A 138 -0.25 -7.60 18.53
N GLU A 139 -1.12 -6.60 18.74
CA GLU A 139 -0.74 -5.40 19.49
C GLU A 139 -0.50 -5.71 20.97
N ARG A 140 0.73 -5.43 21.44
CA ARG A 140 1.14 -5.42 22.86
C ARG A 140 0.73 -6.68 23.62
N LEU A 141 1.24 -7.81 23.15
CA LEU A 141 1.12 -9.08 23.86
C LEU A 141 2.19 -9.14 24.97
N ASP A 142 1.86 -8.59 26.13
CA ASP A 142 2.76 -8.46 27.29
C ASP A 142 3.18 -9.83 27.91
N ILE A 143 2.64 -10.94 27.40
CA ILE A 143 2.84 -12.32 27.88
C ILE A 143 3.82 -13.03 26.94
N SER A 144 4.91 -13.60 27.48
CA SER A 144 5.98 -14.22 26.69
C SER A 144 5.60 -15.50 25.93
N ASN A 145 4.45 -16.10 26.24
CA ASN A 145 3.92 -17.31 25.62
C ASN A 145 2.40 -17.37 25.81
N TYR A 146 1.62 -17.18 24.75
CA TYR A 146 0.15 -17.20 24.79
C TYR A 146 -0.42 -18.38 23.98
N PRO A 147 -1.20 -19.30 24.57
CA PRO A 147 -1.80 -20.43 23.84
C PRO A 147 -2.78 -19.97 22.75
N VAL A 148 -2.64 -20.46 21.53
CA VAL A 148 -3.57 -20.09 20.44
C VAL A 148 -4.91 -20.79 20.64
N SER A 149 -5.98 -20.00 20.82
CA SER A 149 -7.36 -20.50 20.86
C SER A 149 -7.79 -21.04 19.48
N ALA A 150 -8.85 -21.85 19.42
CA ALA A 150 -9.33 -22.39 18.14
C ALA A 150 -9.74 -21.28 17.17
N GLU A 151 -10.44 -20.25 17.66
CA GLU A 151 -10.89 -19.11 16.86
C GLU A 151 -9.72 -18.24 16.38
N LEU A 152 -8.72 -18.00 17.24
CA LEU A 152 -7.49 -17.32 16.85
C LEU A 152 -6.66 -18.15 15.84
N LYS A 153 -6.69 -19.49 15.94
CA LYS A 153 -6.04 -20.37 14.97
C LYS A 153 -6.63 -20.19 13.58
N ASP A 154 -7.96 -20.25 13.48
CA ASP A 154 -8.68 -20.13 12.22
C ASP A 154 -8.46 -18.72 11.63
N ARG A 155 -8.46 -17.67 12.46
CA ARG A 155 -8.10 -16.29 12.04
C ARG A 155 -6.67 -16.16 11.53
N ILE A 156 -5.69 -16.85 12.13
CA ILE A 156 -4.30 -16.82 11.65
C ILE A 156 -4.19 -17.57 10.31
N GLN A 157 -4.96 -18.63 10.09
CA GLN A 157 -5.05 -19.29 8.78
C GLN A 157 -5.69 -18.39 7.71
N ASP A 158 -6.72 -17.63 8.06
CA ASP A 158 -7.28 -16.59 7.19
C ASP A 158 -6.25 -15.50 6.85
N TYR A 159 -5.38 -15.13 7.78
CA TYR A 159 -4.28 -14.19 7.53
C TYR A 159 -3.19 -14.77 6.63
N GLN A 160 -2.89 -16.07 6.70
CA GLN A 160 -2.01 -16.75 5.75
C GLN A 160 -2.60 -16.79 4.34
N GLU A 161 -3.89 -17.10 4.20
CA GLU A 161 -4.53 -17.15 2.89
C GLU A 161 -4.47 -15.78 2.18
N LEU A 162 -4.67 -14.70 2.93
CA LEU A 162 -4.45 -13.33 2.46
C LEU A 162 -2.99 -13.05 2.08
N ASN A 163 -2.01 -13.40 2.93
CA ASN A 163 -0.59 -13.24 2.60
C ASN A 163 -0.22 -14.00 1.31
N HIS A 164 -0.70 -15.23 1.11
CA HIS A 164 -0.40 -16.01 -0.09
C HIS A 164 -1.03 -15.39 -1.35
N ARG A 165 -2.27 -14.88 -1.25
CA ARG A 165 -2.92 -14.12 -2.32
C ARG A 165 -2.14 -12.85 -2.69
N TRP A 166 -1.69 -12.08 -1.69
CA TRP A 166 -0.86 -10.90 -1.91
C TRP A 166 0.49 -11.26 -2.53
N LEU A 167 1.17 -12.32 -2.07
CA LEU A 167 2.43 -12.79 -2.65
C LEU A 167 2.28 -13.27 -4.10
N ASN A 168 1.12 -13.79 -4.50
CA ASN A 168 0.85 -14.18 -5.89
C ASN A 168 0.70 -12.96 -6.83
N LEU A 169 0.19 -11.83 -6.34
CA LEU A 169 0.14 -10.57 -7.09
C LEU A 169 1.51 -9.87 -7.13
N VAL A 170 2.17 -9.83 -5.98
CA VAL A 170 3.50 -9.24 -5.77
C VAL A 170 4.58 -10.03 -6.53
N GLY A 171 4.43 -11.34 -6.67
CA GLY A 171 5.30 -12.17 -7.52
C GLY A 171 6.79 -12.09 -7.16
N ASP A 172 7.65 -12.16 -8.18
CA ASP A 172 9.09 -12.09 -7.98
C ASP A 172 9.80 -10.83 -8.49
N PHE A 173 9.85 -9.81 -7.63
CA PHE A 173 10.63 -8.58 -7.78
C PHE A 173 12.15 -8.73 -7.81
N GLU A 174 12.70 -9.91 -7.51
CA GLU A 174 14.16 -10.15 -7.67
C GLU A 174 14.51 -10.42 -9.14
N THR A 175 13.62 -11.09 -9.89
CA THR A 175 13.79 -11.40 -11.31
C THR A 175 12.96 -10.53 -12.26
N THR A 176 11.87 -9.92 -11.79
CA THR A 176 10.96 -9.08 -12.59
C THR A 176 11.42 -7.62 -12.60
N VAL A 177 11.50 -7.02 -13.80
CA VAL A 177 11.69 -5.57 -13.94
C VAL A 177 10.34 -4.89 -13.69
N ILE A 178 10.25 -4.20 -12.55
CA ILE A 178 9.13 -3.33 -12.19
C ILE A 178 9.47 -1.91 -12.65
N GLU A 179 8.57 -1.24 -13.36
CA GLU A 179 8.70 0.17 -13.72
C GLU A 179 7.85 1.07 -12.79
N GLU A 180 8.18 2.36 -12.73
CA GLU A 180 7.43 3.41 -11.99
C GLU A 180 5.90 3.35 -12.16
N LYS A 181 5.47 2.97 -13.36
CA LYS A 181 4.07 2.89 -13.81
C LYS A 181 3.27 1.73 -13.21
N ASP A 182 3.94 0.69 -12.72
CA ASP A 182 3.30 -0.59 -12.36
C ASP A 182 2.83 -0.58 -10.90
N TRP A 183 3.49 0.18 -10.02
CA TRP A 183 3.11 0.31 -8.60
C TRP A 183 1.63 0.68 -8.36
N PRO A 184 1.05 1.69 -9.04
CA PRO A 184 -0.36 2.04 -8.86
C PRO A 184 -1.32 0.89 -9.14
N GLN A 185 -0.97 0.02 -10.10
CA GLN A 185 -1.74 -1.17 -10.42
C GLN A 185 -1.55 -2.25 -9.34
N ILE A 186 -0.32 -2.51 -8.90
CA ILE A 186 -0.02 -3.47 -7.81
C ILE A 186 -0.82 -3.15 -6.54
N LEU A 187 -0.90 -1.88 -6.14
CA LEU A 187 -1.72 -1.48 -4.99
C LEU A 187 -3.22 -1.69 -5.20
N TYR A 188 -3.72 -1.30 -6.38
CA TYR A 188 -5.13 -1.47 -6.71
C TYR A 188 -5.52 -2.95 -6.75
N ASP A 189 -4.65 -3.81 -7.29
CA ASP A 189 -4.85 -5.25 -7.36
C ASP A 189 -4.81 -5.90 -5.96
N LEU A 190 -3.89 -5.46 -5.07
CA LEU A 190 -3.86 -5.89 -3.67
C LEU A 190 -5.17 -5.55 -2.93
N GLU A 191 -5.72 -4.35 -3.16
CA GLU A 191 -7.04 -3.98 -2.66
C GLU A 191 -8.15 -4.84 -3.29
N GLN A 192 -8.19 -5.01 -4.62
CA GLN A 192 -9.25 -5.79 -5.28
C GLN A 192 -9.22 -7.29 -4.93
N GLU A 193 -8.05 -7.89 -4.76
CA GLU A 193 -7.91 -9.28 -4.32
C GLU A 193 -8.34 -9.44 -2.86
N THR A 194 -8.03 -8.47 -2.00
CA THR A 194 -8.52 -8.46 -0.62
C THR A 194 -10.05 -8.32 -0.58
N ARG A 195 -10.66 -7.46 -1.40
CA ARG A 195 -12.13 -7.42 -1.56
C ARG A 195 -12.69 -8.74 -2.08
N SER A 196 -12.00 -9.37 -3.03
CA SER A 196 -12.43 -10.63 -3.65
C SER A 196 -12.39 -11.79 -2.66
N TYR A 197 -11.38 -11.84 -1.79
CA TYR A 197 -11.28 -12.77 -0.68
C TYR A 197 -12.47 -12.67 0.29
N PHE A 198 -12.72 -11.47 0.85
CA PHE A 198 -13.81 -11.29 1.81
C PHE A 198 -15.19 -11.52 1.18
N LYS A 199 -15.37 -11.10 -0.07
CA LYS A 199 -16.57 -11.42 -0.85
C LYS A 199 -16.75 -12.92 -1.07
N ALA A 200 -15.67 -13.68 -1.28
CA ALA A 200 -15.73 -15.14 -1.42
C ALA A 200 -16.06 -15.86 -0.11
N LYS A 201 -15.63 -15.33 1.04
CA LYS A 201 -16.02 -15.82 2.38
C LYS A 201 -17.35 -15.23 2.91
N ASN A 202 -18.04 -14.39 2.12
CA ASN A 202 -19.29 -13.71 2.49
C ASN A 202 -19.17 -12.86 3.78
N VAL A 203 -18.02 -12.20 3.95
CA VAL A 203 -17.73 -11.29 5.07
C VAL A 203 -18.04 -9.85 4.65
N ASP A 204 -18.91 -9.16 5.38
CA ASP A 204 -19.12 -7.72 5.22
C ASP A 204 -18.20 -6.95 6.18
N PHE A 205 -17.27 -6.14 5.65
CA PHE A 205 -16.31 -5.45 6.53
C PHE A 205 -16.92 -4.37 7.45
N VAL A 206 -18.17 -3.98 7.23
CA VAL A 206 -18.92 -3.01 8.04
C VAL A 206 -19.83 -3.71 9.07
N GLU A 207 -20.48 -4.82 8.69
CA GLU A 207 -21.50 -5.50 9.51
C GLU A 207 -21.08 -6.86 10.10
N ASP A 208 -19.96 -7.45 9.67
CA ASP A 208 -19.45 -8.74 10.18
C ASP A 208 -18.66 -8.54 11.48
N ASP A 209 -19.31 -8.83 12.61
CA ASP A 209 -18.71 -8.73 13.94
C ASP A 209 -17.56 -9.71 14.18
N VAL A 210 -17.55 -10.88 13.52
CA VAL A 210 -16.48 -11.89 13.66
C VAL A 210 -15.17 -11.32 13.11
N TRP A 211 -15.21 -10.65 11.96
CA TRP A 211 -14.05 -9.95 11.42
C TRP A 211 -13.82 -8.57 12.03
N ARG A 212 -14.82 -7.94 12.66
CA ARG A 212 -14.67 -6.66 13.36
C ARG A 212 -13.82 -6.81 14.61
N ASP A 213 -14.05 -7.86 15.38
CA ASP A 213 -13.30 -8.13 16.59
C ASP A 213 -11.94 -8.77 16.21
N ALA A 214 -10.85 -8.13 16.66
CA ALA A 214 -9.50 -8.44 16.21
C ALA A 214 -8.89 -9.71 16.84
N LEU A 215 -9.65 -10.40 17.71
CA LEU A 215 -9.23 -11.60 18.45
C LEU A 215 -7.84 -11.43 19.10
N ASN A 216 -7.61 -10.27 19.73
CA ASN A 216 -6.34 -10.00 20.40
C ASN A 216 -6.29 -10.76 21.75
N PRO A 217 -5.33 -11.68 21.93
CA PRO A 217 -5.08 -12.45 23.16
C PRO A 217 -5.15 -11.73 24.51
N ARG A 218 -4.97 -10.40 24.51
CA ARG A 218 -4.96 -9.54 25.69
C ARG A 218 -6.34 -9.32 26.33
N TYR A 219 -7.42 -9.54 25.59
CA TYR A 219 -8.78 -9.15 25.98
C TYR A 219 -9.76 -10.32 26.15
N ASP A 220 -9.26 -11.56 26.02
CA ASP A 220 -9.97 -12.82 26.28
C ASP A 220 -10.05 -13.15 27.79
#